data_AF-A0A3B8Z2R5-F1
#
_entry.id   AF-A0A3B8Z2R5-F1
#
_cell.length_a   1.000
_cell.length_b   1.000
_cell.length_c   1.000
_cell.angle_alpha   90.00
_cell.angle_beta   90.00
_cell.angle_gamma   90.00
#
_symmetry.space_group_name_H-M   'P 1'
#
loop_
_entity.id
_entity.type
_entity.pdbx_description
1 polymer ?
#
loop_
_entity_poly.entity_id
_entity_poly.type
_entity_poly.pdbx_seq_one_letter_code
_entity_poly.pdbx_strand_id
1 'polypeptide(L)'
;MKGLLLVGGKSSRMGADKSELVLRDGLSQRERGIQLLESVCDDVFVSTCEATEEPNTIADAFGSIGPLGAIASAQRNDPDSAWLVPACGL
;
A
#
# COMPACT_ATOMS: atom_id res chain seq x y z
N MET A 1 -8.71 -10.27 -9.50
CA MET A 1 -8.97 -9.30 -8.40
C MET A 1 -7.65 -8.68 -8.01
N LYS A 2 -7.59 -7.35 -7.82
CA LYS A 2 -6.32 -6.64 -7.54
C LYS A 2 -6.19 -6.30 -6.06
N GLY A 3 -4.98 -6.33 -5.54
CA GLY A 3 -4.64 -5.94 -4.17
C GLY A 3 -3.96 -4.57 -4.14
N LEU A 4 -4.32 -3.72 -3.18
CA LEU A 4 -3.59 -2.49 -2.88
C LEU A 4 -3.21 -2.48 -1.40
N LEU A 5 -1.92 -2.63 -1.10
CA LEU A 5 -1.43 -2.44 0.25
C LEU A 5 -1.25 -0.95 0.53
N LEU A 6 -1.99 -0.43 1.52
CA LEU A 6 -1.82 0.94 1.96
C LEU A 6 -0.58 1.05 2.87
N VAL A 7 0.53 1.53 2.31
CA VAL A 7 1.74 1.93 3.05
C VAL A 7 1.81 3.45 3.13
N GLY A 8 0.84 4.02 3.85
CA GLY A 8 0.62 5.46 3.88
C GLY A 8 0.95 6.11 5.22
N GLY A 9 1.90 7.06 5.17
CA GLY A 9 2.11 8.14 6.14
C GLY A 9 3.42 8.05 6.92
N LYS A 10 4.24 9.11 6.87
CA LYS A 10 5.24 9.36 7.93
C LYS A 10 4.50 9.29 9.26
N SER A 11 4.84 8.33 10.11
CA SER A 11 4.35 8.32 11.48
C SER A 11 4.90 9.57 12.16
N SER A 12 4.10 10.64 12.23
CA SER A 12 4.48 11.88 12.92
C SER A 12 4.78 11.65 14.40
N ARG A 13 4.32 10.52 14.96
CA ARG A 13 4.58 10.10 16.34
C ARG A 13 5.87 9.29 16.52
N MET A 14 6.41 8.65 15.47
CA MET A 14 7.60 7.78 15.58
C MET A 14 8.80 8.25 14.76
N GLY A 15 8.63 9.20 13.84
CA GLY A 15 9.74 9.75 13.04
C GLY A 15 10.32 8.79 11.99
N ALA A 16 9.87 7.53 11.94
CA ALA A 16 10.27 6.50 10.98
C ALA A 16 9.05 6.00 10.18
N ASP A 17 9.32 5.44 8.99
CA ASP A 17 8.29 4.79 8.18
C ASP A 17 7.80 3.52 8.89
N LYS A 18 6.52 3.49 9.25
CA LYS A 18 5.93 2.38 10.02
C LYS A 18 5.85 1.09 9.20
N SER A 19 5.82 1.20 7.87
CA SER A 19 5.73 0.05 6.96
C SER A 19 7.02 -0.78 6.91
N GLU A 20 8.15 -0.14 7.21
CA GLU A 20 9.48 -0.75 7.30
C GLU A 20 9.80 -1.34 8.68
N LEU A 21 8.83 -1.36 9.60
CA LEU A 21 9.02 -2.01 10.90
C LEU A 21 9.13 -3.52 10.72
N VAL A 22 10.31 -4.05 11.01
CA VAL A 22 10.60 -5.48 11.03
C VAL A 22 9.93 -6.12 12.25
N LEU A 23 9.10 -7.12 12.01
CA LEU A 23 8.42 -7.90 13.03
C LEU A 23 9.29 -9.05 13.55
N ARG A 24 8.81 -9.77 14.58
CA ARG A 24 9.56 -10.86 15.23
C ARG A 24 9.90 -12.03 14.31
N ASP A 25 9.20 -12.17 13.20
CA ASP A 25 9.42 -13.17 12.16
C ASP A 25 10.48 -12.74 11.12
N GLY A 26 11.04 -11.53 11.25
CA GLY A 26 12.08 -11.00 10.39
C GLY A 26 11.57 -10.32 9.12
N LEU A 27 10.25 -10.28 8.89
CA LEU A 27 9.65 -9.58 7.76
C LEU A 27 9.20 -8.17 8.18
N SER A 28 9.31 -7.21 7.27
CA SER A 28 8.67 -5.91 7.46
C SER A 28 7.14 -6.04 7.35
N GLN A 29 6.42 -5.11 7.96
CA GLN A 29 4.96 -5.04 7.83
C GLN A 29 4.52 -4.91 6.36
N ARG A 30 5.33 -4.20 5.54
CA ARG A 30 5.15 -4.13 4.09
C ARG A 30 5.27 -5.50 3.43
N GLU A 31 6.37 -6.21 3.66
CA GLU A 31 6.63 -7.54 3.07
C GLU A 31 5.53 -8.55 3.42
N ARG A 32 5.12 -8.58 4.69
CA ARG A 32 4.04 -9.46 5.14
C ARG A 32 2.71 -9.11 4.49
N GLY A 33 2.39 -7.82 4.38
CA GLY A 33 1.17 -7.35 3.71
C GLY A 33 1.12 -7.75 2.24
N ILE A 34 2.25 -7.64 1.53
CA ILE A 34 2.39 -8.06 0.13
C ILE A 34 2.16 -9.57 0.02
N GLN A 35 2.85 -10.39 0.81
CA GLN A 35 2.70 -11.85 0.77
C GLN A 35 1.25 -12.31 1.02
N LEU A 36 0.56 -11.66 1.96
CA LEU A 36 -0.84 -11.95 2.24
C LEU A 36 -1.74 -11.62 1.04
N LEU A 37 -1.52 -10.48 0.40
CA LEU A 37 -2.28 -10.11 -0.79
C LEU A 37 -1.98 -11.02 -1.98
N GLU A 38 -0.72 -11.39 -2.21
CA GLU A 38 -0.31 -12.30 -3.29
C GLU A 38 -0.95 -13.68 -3.15
N SER A 39 -1.33 -14.09 -1.93
CA SER A 39 -2.03 -15.36 -1.70
C SER A 39 -3.50 -15.37 -2.17
N VAL A 40 -4.09 -14.20 -2.45
CA VAL A 40 -5.52 -14.04 -2.77
C VAL A 40 -5.82 -13.10 -3.94
N CYS A 41 -4.83 -12.38 -4.46
CA CYS A 41 -4.95 -11.42 -5.56
C CYS A 41 -4.00 -11.78 -6.70
N ASP A 42 -4.44 -11.52 -7.94
CA ASP A 42 -3.66 -11.82 -9.14
C ASP A 42 -2.54 -10.79 -9.35
N ASP A 43 -2.82 -9.52 -9.05
CA ASP A 43 -1.87 -8.41 -9.07
C ASP A 43 -1.90 -7.68 -7.73
N VAL A 44 -0.72 -7.34 -7.20
CA VAL A 44 -0.57 -6.64 -5.92
C VAL A 44 0.21 -5.36 -6.11
N PHE A 45 -0.35 -4.26 -5.59
CA PHE A 45 0.22 -2.93 -5.66
C PHE A 45 0.46 -2.35 -4.27
N VAL A 46 1.39 -1.42 -4.20
CA VAL A 46 1.75 -0.70 -2.97
C VAL A 46 1.46 0.79 -3.16
N SER A 47 0.69 1.40 -2.26
CA SER A 47 0.39 2.84 -2.35
C SER A 47 1.60 3.70 -1.97
N THR A 48 1.96 4.70 -2.77
CA THR A 48 3.05 5.64 -2.45
C THR A 48 2.53 7.08 -2.42
N CYS A 49 3.20 7.96 -1.68
CA CYS A 49 2.84 9.38 -1.66
C CYS A 49 3.23 10.09 -2.97
N GLU A 50 4.35 9.68 -3.56
CA GLU A 50 4.90 10.21 -4.80
C GLU A 50 5.24 9.04 -5.74
N ALA A 51 5.42 9.34 -7.02
CA ALA A 51 5.86 8.33 -7.98
C ALA A 51 7.25 7.83 -7.61
N THR A 52 7.46 6.51 -7.71
CA THR A 52 8.75 5.88 -7.46
C THR A 52 9.16 5.05 -8.67
N GLU A 53 10.43 4.66 -8.74
CA GLU A 53 10.91 3.70 -9.73
C GLU A 53 10.63 2.24 -9.31
N GLU A 54 10.07 2.02 -8.12
CA GLU A 54 9.74 0.69 -7.66
C GLU A 54 8.56 0.12 -8.48
N PRO A 55 8.65 -1.14 -8.93
CA PRO A 55 7.57 -1.77 -9.67
C PRO A 55 6.33 -1.92 -8.78
N ASN A 56 5.17 -2.01 -9.42
CA ASN A 56 3.88 -2.27 -8.77
C ASN A 56 3.55 -1.28 -7.65
N THR A 57 3.91 -0.01 -7.85
CA THR A 57 3.50 1.09 -6.97
C THR A 57 2.41 1.94 -7.62
N ILE A 58 1.54 2.51 -6.79
CA ILE A 58 0.53 3.48 -7.22
C ILE A 58 0.68 4.73 -6.38
N ALA A 59 1.13 5.81 -7.02
CA ALA A 59 1.25 7.12 -6.39
C ALA A 59 -0.13 7.75 -6.16
N ASP A 60 -0.31 8.43 -5.02
CA ASP A 60 -1.54 9.13 -4.69
C ASP A 60 -1.74 10.35 -5.61
N ALA A 61 -2.72 10.25 -6.51
CA ALA A 61 -3.06 11.27 -7.48
C ALA A 61 -3.93 12.41 -6.91
N PHE A 62 -4.43 12.27 -5.68
CA PHE A 62 -5.34 13.22 -5.04
C PHE A 62 -4.67 14.00 -3.90
N GLY A 63 -3.35 13.84 -3.75
CA GLY A 63 -2.56 14.42 -2.67
C GLY A 63 -2.72 13.66 -1.36
N SER A 64 -1.99 14.05 -0.31
CA SER A 64 -1.99 13.36 0.99
C SER A 64 -3.27 13.59 1.81
N ILE A 65 -4.45 13.36 1.22
CA ILE A 65 -5.77 13.44 1.83
C ILE A 65 -6.12 12.20 2.67
N GLY A 66 -5.16 11.30 2.83
CA GLY A 66 -5.28 10.07 3.62
C GLY A 66 -5.64 8.84 2.77
N PRO A 67 -6.06 7.74 3.40
CA PRO A 67 -6.29 6.45 2.75
C PRO A 67 -7.25 6.49 1.55
N LEU A 68 -8.21 7.42 1.56
CA LEU A 68 -9.19 7.56 0.48
C LEU A 68 -8.53 8.02 -0.83
N GLY A 69 -7.49 8.88 -0.76
CA GLY A 69 -6.74 9.32 -1.94
C GLY A 69 -6.04 8.15 -2.63
N ALA A 70 -5.37 7.30 -1.86
CA ALA A 70 -4.75 6.08 -2.35
C ALA A 70 -5.78 5.09 -2.96
N ILE A 71 -6.94 4.88 -2.32
CA ILE A 71 -8.01 4.02 -2.86
C ILE A 71 -8.54 4.58 -4.19
N ALA A 72 -8.82 5.88 -4.24
CA ALA A 72 -9.28 6.54 -5.47
C ALA A 72 -8.22 6.49 -6.58
N SER A 73 -6.94 6.56 -6.21
CA SER A 73 -5.82 6.44 -7.15
C SER A 73 -5.74 5.04 -7.76
N ALA A 74 -5.96 3.99 -6.97
CA ALA A 74 -6.07 2.62 -7.49
C ALA A 74 -7.28 2.44 -8.40
N GLN A 75 -8.46 2.93 -8.00
CA GLN A 75 -9.64 2.90 -8.86
C GLN A 75 -9.43 3.68 -10.17
N ARG A 76 -8.69 4.78 -10.14
CA ARG A 76 -8.33 5.54 -11.35
C ARG A 76 -7.34 4.78 -12.24
N ASN A 77 -6.43 4.00 -11.64
CA ASN A 77 -5.46 3.19 -12.36
C ASN A 77 -6.14 2.05 -13.14
N ASP A 78 -7.13 1.40 -12.51
CA ASP A 78 -7.99 0.43 -13.18
C ASP A 78 -9.44 0.52 -12.67
N PRO A 79 -10.31 1.23 -13.42
CA PRO A 79 -11.70 1.47 -13.04
C PRO A 79 -12.60 0.23 -13.09
N ASP A 80 -12.23 -0.79 -13.86
CA ASP A 80 -13.06 -1.98 -14.09
C ASP A 80 -12.69 -3.14 -13.15
N SER A 81 -11.59 -2.98 -12.40
CA SER A 81 -11.13 -3.95 -11.41
C SER A 81 -11.78 -3.78 -10.04
N ALA A 82 -12.05 -4.90 -9.37
CA ALA A 82 -12.29 -4.93 -7.93
C ALA A 82 -10.97 -4.91 -7.15
N TRP A 83 -10.92 -4.07 -6.11
CA TRP A 83 -9.72 -3.83 -5.30
C TRP A 83 -9.90 -4.31 -3.86
N LEU A 84 -9.00 -5.19 -3.40
CA LEU A 84 -8.84 -5.56 -1.99
C LEU A 84 -7.80 -4.67 -1.34
N VAL A 85 -8.19 -3.89 -0.32
CA VAL A 85 -7.35 -2.82 0.23
C VAL A 85 -7.12 -2.96 1.74
N PRO A 86 -6.08 -3.70 2.18
CA PRO A 86 -5.67 -3.73 3.58
C PRO A 86 -4.79 -2.52 3.94
N ALA A 87 -4.90 -2.07 5.20
CA ALA A 87 -4.01 -1.07 5.77
C ALA A 87 -2.81 -1.73 6.48
N CYS A 88 -1.61 -1.18 6.28
CA CYS A 88 -0.41 -1.60 6.99
C CYS A 88 -0.48 -1.21 8.48
N GLY A 89 -0.70 -2.20 9.36
CA GLY A 89 -0.75 -2.01 10.80
C GLY A 89 -1.73 -2.91 11.57
N LEU A 90 -2.11 -4.05 11.00
CA LEU A 90 -2.84 -5.12 11.70
C LEU A 90 -1.99 -5.79 12.78
#